data_AF-A0A317K7A9-F1
#
_entry.id   AF-A0A317K7A9-F1
#
_cell.length_a   1.000
_cell.length_b   1.000
_cell.length_c   1.000
_cell.angle_alpha   90.00
_cell.angle_beta   90.00
_cell.angle_gamma   90.00
#
_symmetry.space_group_name_H-M   'P 1'
#
loop_
_entity.id
_entity.type
_entity.pdbx_description
1 polymer ?
#
loop_
_entity_poly.entity_id
_entity_poly.type
_entity_poly.pdbx_seq_one_letter_code
_entity_poly.pdbx_strand_id
1 'polypeptide(L)'
;MTCDDVRAALSARLDGEDPGTAPAALDRHTAGCPGCRDWLARAERVTRLVRVQAVAVPDLTASVLAAVAADPLAAGRTAAAAARARRQLLRVAVAVAAVAQLAIALPILLAGLGVSVDSHTSREMASFDVALAVGFALAAWRPERARAFLPVALVLAVCLAGTSAVDIANSTTALVHEVGHLAAVVQAGLLWALGRVSGEPDRPLSAAVAAGRG
;
A
#
# COMPACT_ATOMS: atom_id res chain seq x y z
N MET A 1 36.55 -22.85 -41.09
CA MET A 1 35.18 -22.32 -41.17
C MET A 1 34.61 -22.70 -42.52
N THR A 2 33.46 -23.36 -42.56
CA THR A 2 32.79 -23.64 -43.83
C THR A 2 32.09 -22.38 -44.34
N CYS A 3 31.76 -22.33 -45.63
CA CYS A 3 30.98 -21.21 -46.16
C CYS A 3 29.59 -21.12 -45.51
N ASP A 4 29.02 -22.26 -45.09
CA ASP A 4 27.70 -22.30 -44.46
C ASP A 4 27.73 -21.71 -43.05
N ASP A 5 28.75 -22.02 -42.25
CA ASP A 5 28.95 -21.42 -40.93
C ASP A 5 29.09 -19.88 -41.03
N VAL A 6 29.85 -19.43 -42.04
CA VAL A 6 30.07 -18.00 -42.26
C VAL A 6 28.80 -17.31 -42.73
N ARG A 7 28.00 -17.93 -43.60
CA ARG A 7 26.70 -17.37 -44.03
C ARG A 7 25.72 -17.27 -42.87
N ALA A 8 25.64 -18.29 -42.01
CA ALA A 8 24.80 -18.27 -40.81
C ALA A 8 25.22 -17.13 -39.86
N ALA A 9 26.52 -17.01 -39.58
CA ALA A 9 27.06 -15.95 -38.74
C ALA A 9 26.85 -14.54 -39.36
N LEU A 10 27.01 -14.39 -40.68
CA LEU A 10 26.71 -13.14 -41.38
C LEU A 10 25.21 -12.79 -41.35
N SER A 11 24.32 -13.79 -41.40
CA SER A 11 22.87 -13.59 -41.25
C SER A 11 22.54 -13.06 -39.85
N ALA A 12 23.02 -13.72 -38.80
CA ALA A 12 22.84 -13.27 -37.41
C ALA A 12 23.31 -11.81 -37.22
N ARG A 13 24.46 -11.46 -37.82
CA ARG A 13 24.98 -10.08 -37.82
C ARG A 13 24.03 -9.08 -38.51
N LEU A 14 23.33 -9.47 -39.59
CA LEU A 14 22.36 -8.61 -40.28
C LEU A 14 21.08 -8.39 -39.46
N ASP A 15 20.69 -9.37 -38.65
CA ASP A 15 19.53 -9.30 -37.76
C ASP A 15 19.83 -8.59 -36.43
N GLY A 16 21.11 -8.32 -36.13
CA GLY A 16 21.57 -7.71 -34.89
C GLY A 16 21.73 -8.71 -33.74
N GLU A 17 21.74 -10.00 -34.06
CA GLU A 17 21.98 -11.10 -33.12
C GLU A 17 23.49 -11.39 -32.98
N ASP A 18 23.87 -12.18 -31.97
CA ASP A 18 25.26 -12.61 -31.78
C ASP A 18 25.66 -13.63 -32.86
N PRO A 19 26.66 -13.33 -33.72
CA PRO A 19 27.08 -14.23 -34.78
C PRO A 19 27.84 -15.47 -34.28
N GLY A 20 28.17 -15.57 -32.99
CA GLY A 20 28.92 -16.71 -32.40
C GLY A 20 30.33 -16.89 -32.98
N THR A 21 30.78 -15.95 -33.80
CA THR A 21 32.05 -15.95 -34.52
C THR A 21 32.67 -14.56 -34.39
N ALA A 22 33.98 -14.51 -34.12
CA ALA A 22 34.71 -13.25 -34.05
C ALA A 22 34.58 -12.44 -35.36
N PRO A 23 34.24 -11.14 -35.32
CA PRO A 23 34.07 -10.30 -36.51
C PRO A 23 35.28 -10.34 -37.46
N ALA A 24 36.49 -10.32 -36.91
CA ALA A 24 37.73 -10.40 -37.69
C ALA A 24 37.88 -11.71 -38.47
N ALA A 25 37.28 -12.81 -38.01
CA ALA A 25 37.30 -14.10 -38.73
C ALA A 25 36.31 -14.08 -39.91
N LEU A 26 35.13 -13.46 -39.74
CA LEU A 26 34.15 -13.25 -40.80
C LEU A 26 34.71 -12.34 -41.89
N ASP A 27 35.31 -11.21 -41.50
CA ASP A 27 35.85 -10.23 -42.44
C ASP A 27 37.00 -10.84 -43.27
N ARG A 28 37.90 -11.59 -42.62
CA ARG A 28 38.97 -12.34 -43.28
C ARG A 28 38.42 -13.36 -44.29
N HIS A 29 37.34 -14.06 -43.95
CA HIS A 29 36.72 -15.01 -44.88
C HIS A 29 36.07 -14.31 -46.07
N THR A 30 35.34 -13.20 -45.87
CA THR A 30 34.73 -12.43 -46.97
C THR A 30 35.77 -11.76 -47.88
N ALA A 31 36.96 -11.45 -47.36
CA ALA A 31 38.09 -10.97 -48.16
C ALA A 31 38.65 -12.06 -49.08
N GLY A 32 38.68 -13.33 -48.63
CA GLY A 32 39.22 -14.46 -49.39
C GLY A 32 38.21 -15.27 -50.22
N CYS A 33 36.90 -15.17 -49.93
CA CYS A 33 35.86 -15.97 -50.57
C CYS A 33 34.87 -15.09 -51.38
N PRO A 34 34.90 -15.13 -52.72
CA PRO A 34 33.96 -14.41 -53.57
C PRO A 34 32.50 -14.83 -53.33
N GLY A 35 32.25 -16.12 -53.12
CA GLY A 35 30.89 -16.65 -52.93
C GLY A 35 30.19 -16.15 -51.66
N CYS A 36 30.93 -15.97 -50.57
CA CYS A 36 30.40 -15.38 -49.33
C CYS A 36 30.22 -13.86 -49.44
N ARG A 37 31.09 -13.18 -50.21
CA ARG A 37 30.97 -11.74 -50.50
C ARG A 37 29.71 -11.44 -51.33
N ASP A 38 29.48 -12.21 -52.39
CA ASP A 38 28.29 -12.07 -53.24
C ASP A 38 27.01 -12.41 -52.49
N TRP A 39 27.07 -13.44 -51.63
CA TRP A 39 25.95 -13.79 -50.76
C TRP A 39 25.60 -12.64 -49.81
N LEU A 40 26.61 -12.04 -49.14
CA LEU A 40 26.39 -10.92 -48.22
C LEU A 40 25.80 -9.71 -48.94
N ALA A 41 26.33 -9.35 -50.11
CA ALA A 41 25.82 -8.23 -50.90
C ALA A 41 24.36 -8.44 -51.37
N ARG A 42 23.94 -9.68 -51.64
CA ARG A 42 22.54 -10.00 -51.95
C ARG A 42 21.66 -9.91 -50.70
N ALA A 43 22.12 -10.44 -49.56
CA ALA A 43 21.40 -10.39 -48.30
C ALA A 43 21.16 -8.94 -47.86
N GLU A 44 22.20 -8.09 -47.87
CA GLU A 44 22.10 -6.66 -47.55
C GLU A 44 21.10 -5.91 -48.45
N ARG A 45 21.03 -6.28 -49.74
CA ARG A 45 20.08 -5.70 -50.68
C ARG A 45 18.64 -6.05 -50.32
N VAL A 46 18.36 -7.31 -50.00
CA VAL A 46 17.03 -7.76 -49.56
C VAL A 46 16.65 -7.09 -48.25
N THR A 47 17.55 -7.08 -47.26
CA THR A 47 17.31 -6.42 -45.96
C THR A 47 16.99 -4.94 -46.13
N ARG A 48 17.69 -4.25 -47.05
CA ARG A 48 17.38 -2.85 -47.38
C ARG A 48 16.01 -2.67 -48.01
N LEU A 49 15.63 -3.53 -48.95
CA LEU A 49 14.31 -3.45 -49.61
C LEU A 49 13.16 -3.68 -48.63
N VAL A 50 13.33 -4.59 -47.66
CA VAL A 50 12.31 -4.90 -46.67
C VAL A 50 12.25 -3.84 -45.55
N ARG A 51 13.40 -3.32 -45.08
CA ARG A 51 13.44 -2.33 -43.99
C ARG A 51 12.99 -0.92 -44.40
N VAL A 52 13.03 -0.59 -45.70
CA VAL A 52 12.69 0.78 -46.19
C VAL A 52 11.19 0.94 -46.49
N GLN A 53 10.35 -0.05 -46.19
CA GLN A 53 8.90 0.18 -46.24
C GLN A 53 8.46 1.02 -45.04
N ALA A 54 8.17 2.30 -45.29
CA ALA A 54 7.43 3.14 -44.38
C ALA A 54 6.01 2.56 -44.22
N VAL A 55 5.80 1.79 -43.16
CA VAL A 55 4.48 1.36 -42.73
C VAL A 55 3.87 2.50 -41.93
N ALA A 56 2.69 2.98 -42.33
CA ALA A 56 1.91 3.89 -41.51
C ALA A 56 1.41 3.11 -40.27
N VAL A 57 2.11 3.26 -39.15
CA VAL A 57 1.69 2.66 -37.88
C VAL A 57 0.72 3.64 -37.19
N PRO A 58 -0.52 3.23 -36.88
CA PRO A 58 -1.44 4.08 -36.13
C PRO A 58 -0.89 4.35 -34.73
N ASP A 59 -1.12 5.55 -34.19
CA ASP A 59 -0.75 5.86 -32.81
C ASP A 59 -1.60 5.04 -31.84
N LEU A 60 -0.96 4.05 -31.20
CA LEU A 60 -1.61 3.17 -30.23
C LEU A 60 -1.51 3.70 -28.80
N THR A 61 -0.87 4.85 -28.56
CA THR A 61 -0.59 5.35 -27.21
C THR A 61 -1.85 5.42 -26.35
N ALA A 62 -2.93 6.00 -26.88
CA ALA A 62 -4.20 6.09 -26.18
C ALA A 62 -4.80 4.70 -25.85
N SER A 63 -4.78 3.77 -26.81
CA SER A 63 -5.31 2.41 -26.61
C SER A 63 -4.52 1.61 -25.57
N VAL A 64 -3.19 1.76 -25.56
CA VAL A 64 -2.31 1.11 -24.59
C VAL A 64 -2.55 1.69 -23.20
N LEU A 65 -2.63 3.01 -23.07
CA LEU A 65 -2.92 3.66 -21.78
C LEU A 65 -4.32 3.27 -21.26
N ALA A 66 -5.32 3.19 -22.14
CA ALA A 66 -6.67 2.74 -21.77
C ALA A 66 -6.68 1.27 -21.31
N ALA A 67 -5.96 0.38 -22.00
CA ALA A 67 -5.84 -1.02 -21.61
C ALA A 67 -5.13 -1.19 -20.26
N VAL A 68 -4.07 -0.41 -20.00
CA VAL A 68 -3.37 -0.40 -18.71
C VAL A 68 -4.26 0.16 -17.59
N ALA A 69 -5.05 1.20 -17.87
CA ALA A 69 -6.00 1.73 -16.90
C ALA A 69 -7.15 0.75 -16.59
N ALA A 70 -7.55 -0.05 -17.58
CA ALA A 70 -8.57 -1.08 -17.43
C ALA A 70 -8.04 -2.40 -16.82
N ASP A 71 -6.71 -2.55 -16.64
CA ASP A 71 -6.10 -3.74 -16.06
C ASP A 71 -6.58 -3.94 -14.60
N PRO A 72 -7.36 -5.01 -14.30
CA PRO A 72 -7.85 -5.29 -12.96
C PRO A 72 -6.72 -5.49 -11.94
N LEU A 73 -5.54 -5.96 -12.37
CA LEU A 73 -4.38 -6.12 -11.50
C LEU A 73 -3.76 -4.78 -11.13
N ALA A 74 -3.77 -3.79 -12.04
CA ALA A 74 -3.35 -2.42 -11.76
C ALA A 74 -4.35 -1.71 -10.82
N ALA A 75 -5.65 -1.88 -11.05
CA ALA A 75 -6.70 -1.37 -10.18
C ALA A 75 -6.65 -1.99 -8.76
N GLY A 76 -6.39 -3.30 -8.66
CA GLY A 76 -6.22 -3.97 -7.37
C GLY A 76 -5.02 -3.46 -6.57
N ARG A 77 -3.90 -3.16 -7.25
CA ARG A 77 -2.69 -2.60 -6.61
C ARG A 77 -2.92 -1.20 -6.03
N THR A 78 -3.64 -0.34 -6.76
CA THR A 78 -3.96 1.02 -6.30
C THR A 78 -4.96 1.00 -5.15
N ALA A 79 -6.00 0.16 -5.22
CA ALA A 79 -6.94 -0.04 -4.11
C ALA A 79 -6.25 -0.57 -2.84
N ALA A 80 -5.33 -1.54 -2.98
CA ALA A 80 -4.54 -2.04 -1.86
C ALA A 80 -3.58 -1.00 -1.28
N ALA A 81 -3.00 -0.12 -2.11
CA ALA A 81 -2.19 1.00 -1.64
C ALA A 81 -3.04 2.02 -0.87
N ALA A 82 -4.21 2.40 -1.40
CA ALA A 82 -5.15 3.30 -0.72
C ALA A 82 -5.65 2.73 0.61
N ALA A 83 -5.96 1.42 0.66
CA ALA A 83 -6.35 0.75 1.90
C ALA A 83 -5.21 0.74 2.94
N ARG A 84 -3.95 0.53 2.53
CA ARG A 84 -2.79 0.63 3.41
C ARG A 84 -2.57 2.05 3.94
N ALA A 85 -2.66 3.06 3.08
CA ALA A 85 -2.56 4.46 3.47
C ALA A 85 -3.65 4.83 4.48
N ARG A 86 -4.91 4.46 4.22
CA ARG A 86 -6.03 4.68 5.16
C ARG A 86 -5.80 4.00 6.51
N ARG A 87 -5.27 2.76 6.53
CA ARG A 87 -4.91 2.07 7.78
C ARG A 87 -3.81 2.82 8.54
N GLN A 88 -2.77 3.30 7.86
CA GLN A 88 -1.71 4.09 8.49
C GLN A 88 -2.25 5.40 9.07
N LEU A 89 -3.08 6.13 8.32
CA LEU A 89 -3.71 7.36 8.81
C LEU A 89 -4.56 7.10 10.07
N LEU A 90 -5.36 6.04 10.08
CA LEU A 90 -6.15 5.67 11.27
C LEU A 90 -5.27 5.29 12.46
N ARG A 91 -4.17 4.57 12.26
CA ARG A 91 -3.22 4.26 13.35
C ARG A 91 -2.58 5.52 13.92
N VAL A 92 -2.14 6.43 13.06
CA VAL A 92 -1.57 7.71 13.48
C VAL A 92 -2.61 8.53 14.24
N ALA A 93 -3.85 8.59 13.75
CA ALA A 93 -4.94 9.30 14.42
C ALA A 93 -5.23 8.74 15.83
N VAL A 94 -5.34 7.41 15.97
CA VAL A 94 -5.52 6.77 17.30
C VAL A 94 -4.33 7.05 18.21
N ALA A 95 -3.10 6.95 17.70
CA ALA A 95 -1.90 7.21 18.50
C ALA A 95 -1.84 8.66 18.97
N VAL A 96 -2.11 9.63 18.09
CA VAL A 96 -2.13 11.06 18.44
C VAL A 96 -3.22 11.35 19.47
N ALA A 97 -4.42 10.81 19.30
CA ALA A 97 -5.52 10.99 20.26
C ALA A 97 -5.16 10.39 21.64
N ALA A 98 -4.58 9.18 21.67
CA ALA A 98 -4.10 8.55 22.89
C ALA A 98 -3.00 9.37 23.59
N VAL A 99 -2.04 9.90 22.84
CA VAL A 99 -0.98 10.76 23.39
C VAL A 99 -1.56 12.07 23.94
N ALA A 100 -2.52 12.67 23.25
CA ALA A 100 -3.21 13.87 23.73
C ALA A 100 -3.97 13.59 25.03
N GLN A 101 -4.73 12.49 25.10
CA GLN A 101 -5.43 12.07 26.32
C GLN A 101 -4.44 11.83 27.48
N LEU A 102 -3.32 11.16 27.21
CA LEU A 102 -2.27 10.94 28.21
C LEU A 102 -1.66 12.26 28.70
N ALA A 103 -1.38 13.20 27.78
CA ALA A 103 -0.82 14.50 28.11
C ALA A 103 -1.75 15.36 28.98
N ILE A 104 -3.08 15.18 28.83
CA ILE A 104 -4.09 15.85 29.66
C ILE A 104 -4.22 15.16 31.03
N ALA A 105 -4.22 13.83 31.07
CA ALA A 105 -4.43 13.08 32.31
C ALA A 105 -3.21 13.08 33.25
N LEU A 106 -1.99 13.11 32.69
CA LEU A 106 -0.75 12.98 33.46
C LEU A 106 -0.51 14.12 34.47
N PRO A 107 -0.73 15.40 34.15
CA PRO A 107 -0.62 16.50 35.12
C PRO A 107 -1.67 16.41 36.24
N ILE A 108 -2.88 15.94 35.93
CA ILE A 108 -3.95 15.73 36.93
C ILE A 108 -3.53 14.63 37.91
N LEU A 109 -2.96 13.54 37.39
CA LEU A 109 -2.50 12.41 38.19
C LEU A 109 -1.30 12.78 39.08
N LEU A 110 -0.28 13.43 38.52
CA LEU A 110 1.00 13.69 39.21
C LEU A 110 0.99 14.94 40.08
N ALA A 111 0.38 16.02 39.59
CA ALA A 111 0.41 17.34 40.24
C ALA A 111 -0.92 17.69 40.91
N GLY A 112 -1.96 16.85 40.79
CA GLY A 112 -3.25 17.10 41.42
C GLY A 112 -3.98 18.34 40.88
N LEU A 113 -3.66 18.77 39.65
CA LEU A 113 -4.20 19.96 38.99
C LEU A 113 -5.67 19.81 38.53
N GLY A 114 -6.44 18.95 39.19
CA GLY A 114 -7.83 18.69 38.87
C GLY A 114 -8.74 19.89 39.18
N VAL A 115 -9.83 20.03 38.43
CA VAL A 115 -10.85 21.07 38.62
C VAL A 115 -11.93 20.63 39.63
N SER A 116 -11.81 19.43 40.21
CA SER A 116 -12.80 18.84 41.12
C SER A 116 -12.61 19.22 42.58
N VAL A 117 -13.70 19.19 43.34
CA VAL A 117 -13.76 19.53 44.77
C VAL A 117 -12.94 18.56 45.64
N ASP A 118 -12.73 17.32 45.19
CA ASP A 118 -11.88 16.32 45.85
C ASP A 118 -10.67 15.91 44.98
N SER A 119 -9.48 16.01 45.57
CA SER A 119 -8.21 15.62 44.95
C SER A 119 -8.04 14.10 44.86
N HIS A 120 -8.70 13.34 45.74
CA HIS A 120 -8.63 11.89 45.71
C HIS A 120 -9.37 11.33 44.49
N THR A 121 -10.64 11.70 44.30
CA THR A 121 -11.44 11.34 43.13
C THR A 121 -10.79 11.80 41.82
N SER A 122 -10.19 12.98 41.79
CA SER A 122 -9.47 13.47 40.60
C SER A 122 -8.31 12.56 40.19
N ARG A 123 -7.54 12.05 41.16
CA ARG A 123 -6.40 11.16 40.88
C ARG A 123 -6.88 9.78 40.45
N GLU A 124 -7.95 9.27 41.06
CA GLU A 124 -8.55 8.00 40.65
C GLU A 124 -9.05 8.07 39.21
N MET A 125 -9.83 9.08 38.85
CA MET A 125 -10.30 9.30 37.46
C MET A 125 -9.13 9.46 36.48
N ALA A 126 -8.12 10.28 36.83
CA ALA A 126 -6.94 10.45 35.99
C ALA A 126 -6.16 9.15 35.78
N SER A 127 -6.13 8.26 36.78
CA SER A 127 -5.46 6.95 36.66
C SER A 127 -6.17 6.03 35.65
N PHE A 128 -7.50 6.07 35.60
CA PHE A 128 -8.29 5.35 34.59
C PHE A 128 -8.06 5.91 33.19
N ASP A 129 -8.02 7.24 33.04
CA ASP A 129 -7.73 7.89 31.76
C ASP A 129 -6.33 7.57 31.25
N VAL A 130 -5.32 7.56 32.12
CA VAL A 130 -3.96 7.12 31.78
C VAL A 130 -3.96 5.67 31.32
N ALA A 131 -4.65 4.77 32.03
CA ALA A 131 -4.73 3.36 31.65
C ALA A 131 -5.40 3.15 30.28
N LEU A 132 -6.48 3.87 29.99
CA LEU A 132 -7.17 3.86 28.70
C LEU A 132 -6.29 4.41 27.58
N ALA A 133 -5.65 5.56 27.81
CA ALA A 133 -4.74 6.17 26.86
C ALA A 133 -3.58 5.23 26.48
N VAL A 134 -2.97 4.58 27.48
CA VAL A 134 -1.92 3.56 27.23
C VAL A 134 -2.48 2.36 26.47
N GLY A 135 -3.65 1.85 26.83
CA GLY A 135 -4.32 0.75 26.12
C GLY A 135 -4.57 1.08 24.64
N PHE A 136 -5.01 2.30 24.36
CA PHE A 136 -5.27 2.78 22.99
C PHE A 136 -3.98 3.02 22.20
N ALA A 137 -2.91 3.53 22.83
CA ALA A 137 -1.60 3.64 22.20
C ALA A 137 -1.03 2.26 21.83
N LEU A 138 -1.17 1.27 22.73
CA LEU A 138 -0.79 -0.12 22.45
C LEU A 138 -1.63 -0.73 21.32
N ALA A 139 -2.93 -0.42 21.25
CA ALA A 139 -3.79 -0.83 20.15
C ALA A 139 -3.40 -0.18 18.81
N ALA A 140 -2.91 1.06 18.82
CA ALA A 140 -2.39 1.74 17.64
C ALA A 140 -1.08 1.10 17.13
N TRP A 141 -0.19 0.68 18.04
CA TRP A 141 1.05 -0.04 17.68
C TRP A 141 0.80 -1.47 17.24
N ARG A 142 -0.15 -2.18 17.86
CA ARG A 142 -0.52 -3.56 17.53
C ARG A 142 -2.00 -3.65 17.15
N PRO A 143 -2.34 -3.38 15.88
CA PRO A 143 -3.73 -3.33 15.41
C PRO A 143 -4.45 -4.67 15.53
N GLU A 144 -3.73 -5.80 15.61
CA GLU A 144 -4.37 -7.10 15.89
C GLU A 144 -5.11 -7.07 17.24
N ARG A 145 -4.65 -6.26 18.19
CA ARG A 145 -5.26 -6.09 19.52
C ARG A 145 -6.36 -5.04 19.55
N ALA A 146 -6.53 -4.23 18.50
CA ALA A 146 -7.59 -3.21 18.47
C ALA A 146 -9.00 -3.82 18.65
N ARG A 147 -9.20 -5.06 18.20
CA ARG A 147 -10.45 -5.81 18.41
C ARG A 147 -10.74 -6.11 19.88
N ALA A 148 -9.71 -6.29 20.71
CA ALA A 148 -9.87 -6.55 22.14
C ALA A 148 -10.29 -5.30 22.93
N PHE A 149 -9.82 -4.12 22.51
CA PHE A 149 -10.13 -2.85 23.17
C PHE A 149 -11.41 -2.18 22.65
N LEU A 150 -11.96 -2.65 21.53
CA LEU A 150 -13.16 -2.07 20.91
C LEU A 150 -14.40 -2.11 21.83
N PRO A 151 -14.77 -3.25 22.47
CA PRO A 151 -15.96 -3.29 23.32
C PRO A 151 -15.84 -2.35 24.52
N VAL A 152 -14.65 -2.26 25.12
CA VAL A 152 -14.35 -1.36 26.23
C VAL A 152 -14.54 0.10 25.81
N ALA A 153 -13.97 0.49 24.66
CA ALA A 153 -14.13 1.84 24.13
C ALA A 153 -15.60 2.18 23.81
N LEU A 154 -16.36 1.22 23.30
CA LEU A 154 -17.78 1.40 22.97
C LEU A 154 -18.63 1.61 24.23
N VAL A 155 -18.46 0.75 25.23
CA VAL A 155 -19.17 0.86 26.51
C VAL A 155 -18.83 2.19 27.18
N LEU A 156 -17.54 2.55 27.21
CA LEU A 156 -17.09 3.84 27.73
C LEU A 156 -17.77 5.01 27.01
N ALA A 157 -17.78 5.00 25.67
CA ALA A 157 -18.41 6.06 24.88
C ALA A 157 -19.93 6.17 25.13
N VAL A 158 -20.63 5.04 25.27
CA VAL A 158 -22.07 5.00 25.59
C VAL A 158 -22.34 5.54 26.99
N CYS A 159 -21.57 5.11 27.99
CA CYS A 159 -21.72 5.60 29.35
C CYS A 159 -21.48 7.11 29.44
N LEU A 160 -20.40 7.61 28.81
CA LEU A 160 -20.08 9.04 28.77
C LEU A 160 -21.15 9.85 28.04
N ALA A 161 -21.66 9.37 26.90
CA ALA A 161 -22.75 10.03 26.19
C ALA A 161 -24.03 10.10 27.05
N GLY A 162 -24.32 9.02 27.78
CA GLY A 162 -25.46 8.97 28.70
C GLY A 162 -25.32 9.95 29.86
N THR A 163 -24.16 9.99 30.53
CA THR A 163 -23.92 10.92 31.64
C THR A 163 -23.90 12.37 31.18
N SER A 164 -23.29 12.68 30.03
CA SER A 164 -23.34 14.01 29.44
C SER A 164 -24.76 14.46 29.10
N ALA A 165 -25.61 13.57 28.58
CA ALA A 165 -27.01 13.90 28.31
C ALA A 165 -27.79 14.25 29.60
N VAL A 166 -27.50 13.54 30.70
CA VAL A 166 -28.07 13.83 32.03
C VAL A 166 -27.58 15.18 32.55
N ASP A 167 -26.29 15.49 32.43
CA ASP A 167 -25.73 16.77 32.88
C ASP A 167 -26.29 17.97 32.09
N ILE A 168 -26.45 17.81 30.77
CA ILE A 168 -27.10 18.82 29.91
C ILE A 168 -28.56 19.03 30.34
N ALA A 169 -29.31 17.95 30.59
CA ALA A 169 -30.70 18.04 31.04
C ALA A 169 -30.84 18.73 32.40
N ASN A 170 -29.84 18.56 33.28
CA ASN A 170 -29.78 19.19 34.60
C ASN A 170 -29.19 20.61 34.58
N SER A 171 -28.82 21.16 33.41
CA SER A 171 -28.22 22.49 33.24
C SER A 171 -26.92 22.72 34.03
N THR A 172 -26.13 21.66 34.25
CA THR A 172 -24.95 21.69 35.14
C THR A 172 -23.61 21.96 34.45
N THR A 173 -23.54 22.21 33.14
CA THR A 173 -22.25 22.11 32.41
C THR A 173 -21.50 23.43 32.17
N ALA A 174 -20.23 23.46 32.61
CA ALA A 174 -19.20 24.35 32.09
C ALA A 174 -18.50 23.68 30.89
N LEU A 175 -18.42 24.39 29.76
CA LEU A 175 -17.83 24.00 28.45
C LEU A 175 -16.49 23.25 28.50
N VAL A 176 -15.72 23.38 29.58
CA VAL A 176 -14.42 22.73 29.77
C VAL A 176 -14.54 21.22 30.02
N HIS A 177 -15.65 20.73 30.59
CA HIS A 177 -15.84 19.29 30.83
C HIS A 177 -16.24 18.52 29.58
N GLU A 178 -16.89 19.14 28.59
CA GLU A 178 -17.35 18.47 27.36
C GLU A 178 -16.19 18.03 26.44
N VAL A 179 -15.02 18.67 26.54
CA VAL A 179 -13.87 18.37 25.67
C VAL A 179 -13.29 16.97 25.94
N GLY A 180 -13.24 16.55 27.20
CA GLY A 180 -12.78 15.20 27.57
C GLY A 180 -13.75 14.10 27.11
N HIS A 181 -15.06 14.36 27.21
CA HIS A 181 -16.11 13.45 26.75
C HIS A 181 -16.06 13.26 25.23
N LEU A 182 -15.85 14.34 24.48
CA LEU A 182 -15.73 14.30 23.02
C LEU A 182 -14.51 13.45 22.58
N ALA A 183 -13.39 13.55 23.30
CA ALA A 183 -12.18 12.80 22.99
C ALA A 183 -12.43 11.28 23.04
N ALA A 184 -13.13 10.78 24.06
CA ALA A 184 -13.44 9.36 24.20
C ALA A 184 -14.35 8.83 23.06
N VAL A 185 -15.34 9.60 22.64
CA VAL A 185 -16.24 9.24 21.52
C VAL A 185 -15.46 9.21 20.20
N VAL A 186 -14.61 10.20 19.95
CA VAL A 186 -13.72 10.23 18.78
C VAL A 186 -12.79 9.01 18.79
N GLN A 187 -12.22 8.66 19.95
CA GLN A 187 -11.33 7.51 20.10
C GLN A 187 -12.03 6.17 19.80
N ALA A 188 -13.27 6.00 20.29
CA ALA A 188 -14.08 4.83 20.00
C ALA A 188 -14.40 4.72 18.50
N GLY A 189 -14.75 5.83 17.85
CA GLY A 189 -14.99 5.89 16.41
C GLY A 189 -13.74 5.54 15.58
N LEU A 190 -12.58 6.06 15.98
CA LEU A 190 -11.29 5.77 15.33
C LEU A 190 -10.90 4.29 15.47
N LEU A 191 -11.07 3.69 16.65
CA LEU A 191 -10.81 2.26 16.88
C LEU A 191 -11.77 1.37 16.11
N TRP A 192 -13.04 1.73 16.02
CA TRP A 192 -14.03 1.02 15.20
C TRP A 192 -13.66 1.06 13.72
N ALA A 193 -13.32 2.24 13.19
CA ALA A 193 -12.85 2.40 11.82
C ALA A 193 -11.57 1.59 11.57
N LEU A 194 -10.62 1.59 12.51
CA LEU A 194 -9.39 0.83 12.40
C LEU A 194 -9.64 -0.68 12.42
N GLY A 195 -10.56 -1.17 13.26
CA GLY A 195 -10.95 -2.58 13.33
C GLY A 195 -11.65 -3.08 12.07
N ARG A 196 -12.51 -2.25 11.47
CA ARG A 196 -13.22 -2.53 10.22
C ARG A 196 -12.28 -2.60 9.04
N VAL A 197 -11.42 -1.59 8.89
CA VAL A 197 -10.42 -1.59 7.82
C VAL A 197 -9.43 -2.73 8.06
N SER A 198 -9.12 -3.11 9.31
CA SER A 198 -8.22 -4.22 9.61
C SER A 198 -8.75 -5.62 9.27
N GLY A 199 -10.06 -5.75 9.03
CA GLY A 199 -10.78 -7.02 9.04
C GLY A 199 -10.88 -7.86 7.76
N GLU A 200 -10.44 -7.37 6.60
CA GLU A 200 -10.50 -8.13 5.33
C GLU A 200 -9.18 -8.00 4.54
N PRO A 201 -8.78 -9.01 3.72
CA PRO A 201 -9.63 -10.05 3.12
C PRO A 201 -9.36 -11.49 3.59
N ASP A 202 -10.42 -12.26 3.82
CA ASP A 202 -10.39 -13.71 3.64
C ASP A 202 -9.86 -13.97 2.21
N ARG A 203 -8.66 -14.54 2.10
CA ARG A 203 -8.21 -15.11 0.83
C ARG A 203 -9.11 -16.31 0.58
N PRO A 204 -9.89 -16.38 -0.52
CA PRO A 204 -10.41 -17.67 -0.94
C PRO A 204 -9.19 -18.57 -1.16
N LEU A 205 -9.06 -19.60 -0.34
CA LEU A 205 -8.04 -20.64 -0.48
C LEU A 205 -8.10 -21.15 -1.92
N SER A 206 -6.94 -21.16 -2.59
CA SER A 206 -6.75 -21.62 -3.97
C SER A 206 -7.57 -22.87 -4.29
N ALA A 207 -8.69 -22.69 -5.01
CA ALA A 207 -9.37 -23.76 -5.73
C ALA A 207 -8.69 -23.99 -7.10
N ALA A 208 -7.37 -24.17 -7.08
CA ALA A 208 -6.58 -24.44 -8.27
C ALA A 208 -5.31 -25.24 -7.92
N VAL A 209 -5.47 -26.51 -7.55
CA VAL A 209 -4.73 -27.67 -8.10
C VAL A 209 -5.55 -28.93 -7.79
N ALA A 210 -6.68 -29.10 -8.48
CA ALA A 210 -7.36 -30.40 -8.60
C ALA A 210 -7.88 -30.54 -10.03
N ALA A 211 -6.96 -30.47 -11.00
CA ALA A 211 -7.25 -30.80 -12.38
C ALA A 211 -6.04 -31.52 -13.00
N GLY A 212 -6.16 -32.84 -13.11
CA GLY A 212 -5.59 -33.62 -14.20
C GLY A 212 -4.17 -34.17 -14.03
N ARG A 213 -4.09 -35.46 -13.69
CA ARG A 213 -3.53 -36.52 -14.55
C ARG A 213 -3.72 -37.88 -13.85
N GLY A 214 -4.84 -38.52 -14.17
CA GLY A 214 -4.96 -39.97 -14.24
C GLY A 214 -4.89 -40.38 -15.70
#